data_AF-A0A9P4VMW8-F1
#
_entry.id   AF-A0A9P4VMW8-F1
#
_cell.length_a   1.000
_cell.length_b   1.000
_cell.length_c   1.000
_cell.angle_alpha   90.00
_cell.angle_beta   90.00
_cell.angle_gamma   90.00
#
_symmetry.space_group_name_H-M   'P 1'
#
loop_
_entity.id
_entity.type
_entity.pdbx_description
1 polymer ?
#
loop_
_entity_poly.entity_id
_entity_poly.type
_entity_poly.pdbx_seq_one_letter_code
_entity_poly.pdbx_strand_id
1 'polypeptide(L)'
;MKTQLKTDLFKEHTEHWENLATVDKVSLIAGSVECFSFAISAFQTCLQQHSGCRISSPNYSPTRLLYFNANKEDPFVRLVEPTPGATHLYTALSHCWGGSQILSTAHKTLTESMTAIDWEALPRTFQDGFTVGRQLGIHYLWIDSLCIL
;
A
#
# COMPACT_ATOMS: atom_id res chain seq x y z
N MET A 1 -2.86 -12.20 -45.20
CA MET A 1 -3.81 -11.10 -45.41
C MET A 1 -4.05 -10.44 -44.05
N LYS A 2 -3.81 -9.13 -43.96
CA LYS A 2 -3.50 -8.40 -42.73
C LYS A 2 -4.64 -8.40 -41.69
N THR A 3 -4.26 -8.68 -40.45
CA THR A 3 -5.02 -8.45 -39.23
C THR A 3 -5.20 -6.95 -39.03
N GLN A 4 -6.43 -6.46 -39.14
CA GLN A 4 -6.83 -5.11 -38.73
C GLN A 4 -8.11 -5.22 -37.91
N LEU A 5 -8.20 -4.35 -36.90
CA LEU A 5 -9.35 -4.07 -36.04
C LEU A 5 -9.41 -4.85 -34.73
N LYS A 6 -8.60 -4.39 -33.77
CA LYS A 6 -9.00 -4.15 -32.38
C LYS A 6 -8.02 -3.14 -31.74
N THR A 7 -7.90 -1.96 -32.35
CA THR A 7 -7.17 -0.80 -31.79
C THR A 7 -8.10 0.29 -31.28
N ASP A 8 -9.42 0.07 -31.30
CA ASP A 8 -10.40 1.09 -30.95
C ASP A 8 -10.96 0.94 -29.52
N LEU A 9 -10.42 0.02 -28.70
CA LEU A 9 -10.78 -0.10 -27.27
C LEU A 9 -9.95 0.80 -26.33
N PHE A 10 -8.99 1.57 -26.87
CA PHE A 10 -8.14 2.47 -26.07
C PHE A 10 -8.24 3.95 -26.48
N LYS A 11 -9.19 4.31 -27.35
CA LYS A 11 -9.28 5.68 -27.90
C LYS A 11 -10.25 6.62 -27.17
N GLU A 12 -11.00 6.17 -26.17
CA GLU A 12 -12.07 6.99 -25.56
C GLU A 12 -11.74 7.62 -24.19
N HIS A 13 -10.51 7.52 -23.68
CA HIS A 13 -10.14 8.16 -22.41
C HIS A 13 -8.82 8.93 -22.47
N THR A 14 -8.59 9.69 -23.55
CA THR A 14 -7.42 10.58 -23.62
C THR A 14 -7.61 11.91 -22.88
N GLU A 15 -8.84 12.31 -22.58
CA GLU A 15 -9.09 13.62 -21.92
C GLU A 15 -8.65 13.67 -20.44
N HIS A 16 -8.37 12.53 -19.80
CA HIS A 16 -7.99 12.50 -18.40
C HIS A 16 -6.48 12.62 -18.17
N TRP A 17 -5.65 12.21 -19.15
CA TRP A 17 -4.20 12.24 -18.97
C TRP A 17 -3.61 13.64 -19.17
N GLU A 18 -4.29 14.54 -19.86
CA GLU A 18 -3.83 15.93 -20.09
C GLU A 18 -3.76 16.76 -18.79
N ASN A 19 -4.52 16.35 -17.77
CA ASN A 19 -4.49 16.96 -16.43
C ASN A 19 -3.51 16.28 -15.47
N LEU A 20 -2.85 15.19 -15.90
CA LEU A 20 -1.76 14.59 -15.13
C LEU A 20 -0.52 15.45 -15.33
N ALA A 21 -0.21 16.27 -14.34
CA ALA A 21 1.03 17.03 -14.33
C ALA A 21 2.21 16.06 -14.52
N THR A 22 3.04 16.31 -15.55
CA THR A 22 4.32 15.64 -15.68
C THR A 22 5.22 16.15 -14.57
N VAL A 23 5.51 15.29 -13.61
CA VAL A 23 6.50 15.56 -12.57
C VAL A 23 7.88 15.54 -13.22
N ASP A 24 8.78 16.41 -12.74
CA ASP A 24 10.20 16.33 -13.06
C ASP A 24 10.72 14.89 -12.91
N LYS A 25 11.73 14.52 -13.71
CA LYS A 25 12.35 13.19 -13.68
C LYS A 25 12.71 12.80 -12.25
N VAL A 26 11.93 11.89 -11.67
CA VAL A 26 12.29 11.17 -10.46
C VAL A 26 13.42 10.20 -10.82
N SER A 27 14.26 9.86 -9.83
CA SER A 27 15.33 8.88 -9.98
C SER A 27 14.84 7.58 -10.63
N LEU A 28 15.67 7.00 -11.49
CA LEU A 28 15.42 5.68 -12.09
C LEU A 28 15.73 4.52 -11.14
N ILE A 29 16.31 4.81 -9.97
CA ILE A 29 16.65 3.81 -8.96
C ILE A 29 15.48 3.74 -7.97
N ALA A 30 14.76 2.63 -8.00
CA ALA A 30 13.67 2.37 -7.07
C ALA A 30 14.17 2.42 -5.62
N GLY A 31 13.41 3.10 -4.77
CA GLY A 31 13.76 3.27 -3.34
C GLY A 31 14.91 4.24 -3.08
N SER A 32 15.35 5.04 -4.07
CA SER A 32 16.32 6.11 -3.82
C SER A 32 15.73 7.24 -2.97
N VAL A 33 16.60 8.09 -2.41
CA VAL A 33 16.18 9.24 -1.58
C VAL A 33 15.29 10.19 -2.38
N GLU A 34 15.55 10.38 -3.67
CA GLU A 34 14.75 11.22 -4.55
C GLU A 34 13.35 10.62 -4.77
N CYS A 35 13.24 9.30 -4.92
CA CYS A 35 11.95 8.61 -5.02
C CYS A 35 11.10 8.82 -3.76
N PHE A 36 11.70 8.63 -2.58
CA PHE A 36 10.99 8.86 -1.32
C PHE A 36 10.66 10.35 -1.11
N SER A 37 11.57 11.26 -1.45
CA SER A 37 11.34 12.70 -1.34
C SER A 37 10.16 13.14 -2.20
N PHE A 38 10.09 12.62 -3.43
CA PHE A 38 8.95 12.83 -4.31
C PHE A 38 7.66 12.26 -3.72
N ALA A 39 7.67 10.98 -3.30
CA ALA A 39 6.48 10.33 -2.76
C ALA A 39 5.93 11.05 -1.52
N ILE A 40 6.81 11.47 -0.60
CA ILE A 40 6.45 12.24 0.60
C ILE A 40 5.84 13.58 0.21
N SER A 41 6.49 14.33 -0.71
CA SER A 41 5.99 15.63 -1.17
C SER A 41 4.64 15.53 -1.87
N ALA A 42 4.48 14.55 -2.77
CA ALA A 42 3.22 14.29 -3.46
C ALA A 42 2.10 13.91 -2.49
N PHE A 43 2.40 13.05 -1.51
CA PHE A 43 1.45 12.66 -0.48
C PHE A 43 1.01 13.86 0.37
N GLN A 44 1.95 14.67 0.85
CA GLN A 44 1.67 15.90 1.61
C GLN A 44 0.83 16.89 0.80
N THR A 45 1.16 17.07 -0.49
CA THR A 45 0.41 17.93 -1.40
C THR A 45 -1.03 17.46 -1.56
N CYS A 46 -1.26 16.15 -1.79
CA CYS A 46 -2.61 15.58 -1.86
C CYS A 46 -3.38 15.79 -0.55
N LEU A 47 -2.75 15.58 0.61
CA LEU A 47 -3.39 15.87 1.91
C LEU A 47 -3.65 17.37 2.15
N GLN A 48 -2.85 18.28 1.60
CA GLN A 48 -2.95 19.72 1.88
C GLN A 48 -3.80 20.50 0.85
N GLN A 49 -3.88 20.02 -0.38
CA GLN A 49 -4.44 20.80 -1.49
C GLN A 49 -5.65 20.12 -2.14
N HIS A 50 -5.80 18.79 -2.05
CA HIS A 50 -6.88 18.07 -2.71
C HIS A 50 -8.01 17.74 -1.73
N SER A 51 -9.13 18.47 -1.81
CA SER A 51 -10.32 18.22 -0.97
C SER A 51 -10.86 16.80 -1.12
N GLY A 52 -10.83 16.24 -2.33
CA GLY A 52 -11.25 14.86 -2.61
C GLY A 52 -10.32 13.78 -2.06
N CYS A 53 -9.01 14.06 -1.89
CA CYS A 53 -8.05 13.14 -1.27
C CYS A 53 -8.30 12.97 0.23
N ARG A 54 -8.88 13.97 0.89
CA ARG A 54 -9.05 14.01 2.35
C ARG A 54 -10.21 13.16 2.87
N ILE A 55 -10.98 12.55 1.98
CA ILE A 55 -12.16 11.77 2.35
C ILE A 55 -11.69 10.43 2.92
N SER A 56 -11.33 10.42 4.21
CA SER A 56 -11.46 9.23 5.03
C SER A 56 -12.95 9.05 5.28
N SER A 57 -13.56 8.07 4.62
CA SER A 57 -14.92 7.66 4.97
C SER A 57 -14.92 7.29 6.46
N PRO A 58 -15.53 8.08 7.36
CA PRO A 58 -15.35 7.92 8.80
C PRO A 58 -15.89 6.60 9.34
N ASN A 59 -16.63 5.86 8.50
CA ASN A 59 -17.31 4.62 8.84
C ASN A 59 -16.63 3.37 8.28
N TYR A 60 -15.58 3.50 7.46
CA TYR A 60 -14.86 2.34 6.94
C TYR A 60 -13.51 2.20 7.61
N SER A 61 -13.32 1.06 8.28
CA SER A 61 -12.04 0.61 8.79
C SER A 61 -11.93 -0.86 8.42
N PRO A 62 -10.82 -1.32 7.82
CA PRO A 62 -10.61 -2.74 7.60
C PRO A 62 -10.72 -3.53 8.91
N THR A 63 -11.30 -4.74 8.87
CA THR A 63 -11.40 -5.61 10.05
C THR A 63 -10.03 -5.95 10.62
N ARG A 64 -8.99 -5.94 9.78
CA ARG A 64 -7.61 -6.24 10.17
C ARG A 64 -6.63 -5.27 9.50
N LEU A 65 -5.59 -4.90 10.24
CA LEU A 65 -4.44 -4.14 9.76
C LEU A 65 -3.15 -4.78 10.27
N LEU A 66 -2.05 -4.56 9.56
CA LEU A 66 -0.71 -4.89 10.03
C LEU A 66 -0.12 -3.63 10.66
N TYR A 67 0.06 -3.66 11.98
CA TYR A 67 0.74 -2.61 12.72
C TYR A 67 2.25 -2.81 12.69
N PHE A 68 2.96 -1.73 12.43
CA PHE A 68 4.41 -1.64 12.56
C PHE A 68 4.78 -0.27 13.14
N ASN A 69 5.88 -0.23 13.88
CA ASN A 69 6.39 1.04 14.36
C ASN A 69 7.17 1.73 13.22
N ALA A 70 6.73 2.92 12.81
CA ALA A 70 7.46 3.74 11.85
C ALA A 70 8.64 4.48 12.49
N ASN A 71 8.61 4.70 13.81
CA ASN A 71 9.58 5.49 14.55
C ASN A 71 10.68 4.64 15.21
N LYS A 72 10.59 3.32 15.10
CA LYS A 72 11.58 2.37 15.62
C LYS A 72 11.69 1.21 14.64
N GLU A 73 12.91 0.71 14.45
CA GLU A 73 13.12 -0.59 13.83
C GLU A 73 12.63 -1.68 14.80
N ASP A 74 11.31 -1.84 14.87
CA ASP A 74 10.69 -3.00 15.48
C ASP A 74 10.90 -4.17 14.51
N PRO A 75 11.58 -5.27 14.92
CA PRO A 75 11.73 -6.44 14.09
C PRO A 75 10.42 -7.20 13.90
N PHE A 76 9.33 -6.78 14.58
CA PHE A 76 8.05 -7.46 14.53
C PHE A 76 6.95 -6.61 13.88
N VAL A 77 6.17 -7.28 13.02
CA VAL A 77 4.89 -6.79 12.49
C VAL A 77 3.76 -7.49 13.24
N ARG A 78 2.69 -6.77 13.62
CA ARG A 78 1.56 -7.35 14.35
C ARG A 78 0.28 -7.22 13.57
N LEU A 79 -0.46 -8.32 13.43
CA LEU A 79 -1.85 -8.27 12.96
C LEU A 79 -2.72 -7.71 14.09
N VAL A 80 -3.43 -6.62 13.82
CA VAL A 80 -4.32 -5.95 14.78
C VAL A 80 -5.73 -5.86 14.20
N GLU A 81 -6.71 -5.94 15.08
CA GLU A 81 -8.11 -5.65 14.77
C GLU A 81 -8.41 -4.22 15.26
N PRO A 82 -8.61 -3.25 14.35
CA PRO A 82 -8.92 -1.88 14.73
C PRO A 82 -10.18 -1.81 15.59
N THR A 83 -10.15 -0.97 16.63
CA THR A 83 -11.34 -0.71 17.44
C THR A 83 -12.50 -0.21 16.56
N PRO A 84 -13.71 -0.77 16.66
CA PRO A 84 -14.86 -0.28 15.93
C PRO A 84 -15.09 1.22 16.15
N GLY A 85 -15.26 1.98 15.06
CA GLY A 85 -15.42 3.43 15.10
C GLY A 85 -14.11 4.24 15.17
N ALA A 86 -12.96 3.59 15.34
CA ALA A 86 -11.66 4.25 15.23
C ALA A 86 -11.21 4.28 13.76
N THR A 87 -10.94 5.49 13.26
CA THR A 87 -10.32 5.68 11.95
C THR A 87 -8.81 5.60 12.08
N HIS A 88 -8.19 4.69 11.31
CA HIS A 88 -6.74 4.55 11.23
C HIS A 88 -6.26 4.97 9.85
N LEU A 89 -5.19 5.78 9.78
CA LEU A 89 -4.50 6.03 8.53
C LEU A 89 -3.63 4.80 8.21
N TYR A 90 -3.85 4.20 7.05
CA TYR A 90 -3.11 3.02 6.59
C TYR A 90 -2.71 3.15 5.13
N THR A 91 -1.66 2.45 4.73
CA THR A 91 -1.31 2.22 3.33
C THR A 91 -1.90 0.89 2.86
N ALA A 92 -2.29 0.79 1.59
CA ALA A 92 -2.73 -0.47 1.01
C ALA A 92 -1.67 -0.96 0.02
N LEU A 93 -1.21 -2.20 0.19
CA LEU A 93 -0.36 -2.88 -0.77
C LEU A 93 -1.21 -3.86 -1.57
N SER A 94 -1.56 -3.44 -2.80
CA SER A 94 -2.14 -4.33 -3.79
C SER A 94 -1.02 -5.02 -4.56
N HIS A 95 -1.03 -6.35 -4.61
CA HIS A 95 -0.03 -7.13 -5.32
C HIS A 95 -0.68 -8.37 -5.93
N CYS A 96 -0.10 -8.88 -7.01
CA CYS A 96 -0.52 -10.19 -7.52
C CYS A 96 -0.06 -11.26 -6.53
N TRP A 97 -0.98 -12.12 -6.07
CA TRP A 97 -0.71 -13.14 -5.05
C TRP A 97 0.35 -14.19 -5.43
N GLY A 98 0.76 -14.22 -6.71
CA GLY A 98 1.66 -15.23 -7.24
C GLY A 98 1.04 -16.64 -7.26
N GLY A 99 1.76 -17.61 -7.80
CA GLY A 99 1.31 -19.01 -7.88
C GLY A 99 1.57 -19.82 -6.60
N SER A 100 2.42 -19.32 -5.70
CA SER A 100 2.76 -19.93 -4.42
C SER A 100 2.37 -18.96 -3.31
N GLN A 101 1.30 -19.26 -2.57
CA GLN A 101 0.89 -18.53 -1.38
C GLN A 101 1.94 -18.72 -0.28
N ILE A 102 2.98 -17.86 -0.25
CA ILE A 102 4.10 -17.98 0.69
C ILE A 102 3.64 -17.73 2.14
N LEU A 103 2.56 -16.96 2.34
CA LEU A 103 1.99 -16.69 3.65
C LEU A 103 0.46 -16.68 3.56
N SER A 104 -0.15 -17.80 3.15
CA SER A 104 -1.58 -17.95 3.40
C SER A 104 -1.77 -18.11 4.91
N THR A 105 -2.37 -17.10 5.53
CA THR A 105 -2.85 -17.09 6.92
C THR A 105 -3.90 -18.19 7.20
N ALA A 106 -4.15 -19.09 6.24
CA ALA A 106 -5.13 -20.16 6.35
C ALA A 106 -4.66 -21.40 7.15
N HIS A 107 -3.37 -21.54 7.47
CA HIS A 107 -2.88 -22.79 8.10
C HIS A 107 -2.16 -22.66 9.46
N LYS A 108 -1.68 -21.47 9.84
CA LYS A 108 -1.27 -21.23 11.23
C LYS A 108 -2.43 -20.60 11.96
N THR A 109 -2.77 -21.11 13.13
CA THR A 109 -3.88 -20.61 13.95
C THR A 109 -3.80 -19.09 13.99
N LEU A 110 -4.90 -18.42 13.67
CA LEU A 110 -5.04 -16.96 13.62
C LEU A 110 -4.37 -16.27 14.84
N THR A 111 -4.42 -16.95 16.00
CA THR A 111 -3.76 -16.59 17.27
C THR A 111 -2.23 -16.52 17.23
N GLU A 112 -1.54 -17.38 16.47
CA GLU A 112 -0.07 -17.38 16.31
C GLU A 112 0.39 -16.26 15.36
N SER A 113 -0.41 -15.92 14.35
CA SER A 113 -0.14 -14.77 13.45
C SER A 113 -0.45 -13.42 14.08
N MET A 114 -1.24 -13.40 15.17
CA MET A 114 -1.58 -12.19 15.93
C MET A 114 -0.48 -11.74 16.90
N THR A 115 0.53 -12.57 17.22
CA THR A 115 1.45 -12.26 18.33
C THR A 115 2.68 -11.46 17.89
N ALA A 116 3.29 -11.82 16.76
CA ALA A 116 4.38 -11.09 16.10
C ALA A 116 4.82 -11.88 14.86
N ILE A 117 4.89 -11.21 13.70
CA ILE A 117 5.48 -11.74 12.47
C ILE A 117 6.89 -11.18 12.39
N ASP A 118 7.87 -12.07 12.33
CA ASP A 118 9.28 -11.71 12.14
C ASP A 118 9.46 -11.02 10.78
N TRP A 119 10.10 -9.85 10.79
CA TRP A 119 10.45 -9.08 9.61
C TRP A 119 11.19 -9.92 8.57
N GLU A 120 12.13 -10.76 9.00
CA GLU A 120 12.96 -11.55 8.08
C GLU A 120 12.18 -12.67 7.38
N ALA A 121 11.06 -13.10 7.97
CA ALA A 121 10.17 -14.11 7.39
C ALA A 121 9.21 -13.52 6.33
N LEU A 122 9.11 -12.19 6.21
CA LEU A 122 8.23 -11.55 5.26
C LEU A 122 8.80 -11.59 3.84
N PRO A 123 7.97 -11.83 2.81
CA PRO A 123 8.34 -11.60 1.42
C PRO A 123 8.88 -10.19 1.20
N ARG A 124 9.83 -10.06 0.28
CA ARG A 124 10.49 -8.77 -0.01
C ARG A 124 9.49 -7.67 -0.36
N THR A 125 8.46 -7.98 -1.13
CA THR A 125 7.40 -7.03 -1.50
C THR A 125 6.65 -6.49 -0.28
N PHE A 126 6.46 -7.30 0.77
CA PHE A 126 5.80 -6.84 2.00
C PHE A 126 6.76 -5.94 2.79
N GLN A 127 8.03 -6.35 2.92
CA GLN A 127 9.08 -5.52 3.55
C GLN A 127 9.19 -4.15 2.86
N ASP A 128 9.17 -4.11 1.52
CA ASP A 128 9.20 -2.86 0.75
C ASP A 128 7.95 -2.01 1.02
N GLY A 129 6.76 -2.63 1.10
CA GLY A 129 5.51 -1.96 1.46
C GLY A 129 5.55 -1.33 2.87
N PHE A 130 6.07 -2.05 3.86
CA PHE A 130 6.31 -1.51 5.20
C PHE A 130 7.33 -0.37 5.17
N THR A 131 8.42 -0.52 4.41
CA THR A 131 9.46 0.51 4.27
C THR A 131 8.88 1.81 3.71
N VAL A 132 8.07 1.73 2.65
CA VAL A 132 7.34 2.88 2.11
C VAL A 132 6.41 3.48 3.15
N GLY A 133 5.65 2.65 3.88
CA GLY A 133 4.79 3.12 4.97
C GLY A 133 5.56 3.89 6.05
N ARG A 134 6.73 3.37 6.46
CA ARG A 134 7.62 4.05 7.43
C ARG A 134 8.08 5.42 6.93
N GLN A 135 8.51 5.50 5.67
CA GLN A 135 8.95 6.75 5.05
C GLN A 135 7.82 7.80 4.95
N LEU A 136 6.57 7.35 4.80
CA LEU A 136 5.39 8.21 4.81
C LEU A 136 4.89 8.55 6.23
N GLY A 137 5.50 8.00 7.29
CA GLY A 137 5.05 8.20 8.68
C GLY A 137 3.74 7.48 9.01
N ILE A 138 3.37 6.44 8.26
CA ILE A 138 2.16 5.66 8.44
C ILE A 138 2.52 4.36 9.16
N HIS A 139 1.71 3.99 10.16
CA HIS A 139 1.98 2.86 11.07
C HIS A 139 1.20 1.58 10.75
N TYR A 140 0.32 1.64 9.75
CA TYR A 140 -0.58 0.55 9.41
C TYR A 140 -0.49 0.24 7.92
N LEU A 141 -0.40 -1.05 7.60
CA LEU A 141 -0.41 -1.56 6.24
C LEU A 141 -1.58 -2.56 6.11
N TRP A 142 -2.31 -2.45 5.02
CA TRP A 142 -3.31 -3.43 4.61
C TRP A 142 -2.77 -4.22 3.42
N ILE A 143 -2.75 -5.55 3.55
CA ILE A 143 -2.36 -6.47 2.49
C ILE A 143 -3.51 -7.44 2.29
N ASP A 144 -4.02 -7.54 1.08
CA ASP A 144 -5.14 -8.41 0.72
C ASP A 144 -5.01 -9.86 1.21
N SER A 145 -3.86 -10.51 0.98
CA SER A 145 -3.59 -11.89 1.38
C SER A 145 -3.54 -12.11 2.89
N LEU A 146 -3.34 -11.04 3.69
CA LEU A 146 -3.24 -11.12 5.15
C LEU A 146 -4.46 -10.53 5.88
N CYS A 147 -5.20 -9.62 5.24
CA CYS A 147 -6.21 -8.79 5.91
C CYS A 147 -7.66 -8.96 5.40
N ILE A 148 -7.94 -9.86 4.44
CA ILE A 148 -9.29 -10.05 3.85
C ILE A 148 -10.24 -10.98 4.66
N LEU A 149 -9.72 -11.76 5.62
CA LEU A 149 -10.51 -12.74 6.38
C LEU A 149 -11.65 -12.12 7.19
#